data_AF-A0A5J4WJU9-F1
#
_entry.id   AF-A0A5J4WJU9-F1
#
_cell.length_a   1.000
_cell.length_b   1.000
_cell.length_c   1.000
_cell.angle_alpha   90.00
_cell.angle_beta   90.00
_cell.angle_gamma   90.00
#
_symmetry.space_group_name_H-M   'P 1'
#
loop_
_entity.id
_entity.type
_entity.pdbx_description
1 polymer ?
#
loop_
_entity_poly.entity_id
_entity_poly.type
_entity_poly.pdbx_seq_one_letter_code
_entity_poly.pdbx_strand_id
1 'polypeptide(L)'
;MDNARWHYNEEAQRLISERGFEVIFNAPYSPQLNPIEEVFSLAKQRYRCIRPLADTRDIMRQYVHEIFNGLFTDNFTAYLAHMREWAVKGINREVF
;
A
#
# COMPACT_ATOMS: atom_id res chain seq x y z
N MET A 1 3.89 -5.89 -5.29
CA MET A 1 3.41 -4.94 -6.30
C MET A 1 2.11 -5.47 -6.88
N ASP A 2 1.13 -4.61 -7.12
CA ASP A 2 -0.05 -5.04 -7.88
C ASP A 2 0.30 -5.27 -9.35
N ASN A 3 -0.66 -5.81 -10.11
CA ASN A 3 -0.47 -6.17 -11.52
C ASN A 3 -0.78 -5.00 -12.48
N ALA A 4 -0.68 -3.75 -12.04
CA ALA A 4 -0.85 -2.60 -12.94
C ALA A 4 0.20 -2.65 -14.06
N ARG A 5 -0.23 -2.40 -15.31
CA ARG A 5 0.62 -2.60 -16.51
C ARG A 5 1.96 -1.86 -16.44
N TRP A 6 1.99 -0.69 -15.82
CA TRP A 6 3.21 0.10 -15.67
C TRP A 6 4.24 -0.50 -14.69
N HIS A 7 3.87 -1.45 -13.83
CA HIS A 7 4.81 -2.14 -12.94
C HIS A 7 5.65 -3.21 -13.67
N TYR A 8 5.30 -3.53 -14.92
CA TYR A 8 6.06 -4.40 -15.81
C TYR A 8 7.05 -3.64 -16.69
N ASN A 9 7.27 -2.34 -16.44
CA ASN A 9 8.27 -1.58 -17.17
C ASN A 9 9.68 -2.19 -16.96
N GLU A 10 10.29 -2.66 -18.04
CA GLU A 10 11.57 -3.38 -18.00
C GLU A 10 12.71 -2.54 -17.44
N GLU A 11 12.76 -1.24 -17.78
CA GLU A 11 13.77 -0.32 -17.27
C GLU A 11 13.65 -0.14 -15.74
N ALA A 12 12.44 0.04 -15.23
CA ALA A 12 12.18 0.13 -13.80
C ALA A 12 12.60 -1.17 -13.08
N GLN A 13 12.26 -2.34 -13.63
CA GLN A 13 12.65 -3.62 -13.06
C GLN A 13 14.17 -3.82 -13.08
N ARG A 14 14.85 -3.43 -14.17
CA ARG A 14 16.32 -3.45 -14.26
C ARG A 14 16.95 -2.58 -13.17
N LEU A 15 16.48 -1.35 -12.99
CA LEU A 15 16.99 -0.41 -11.99
C LEU A 15 16.78 -0.89 -10.54
N ILE A 16 15.72 -1.65 -10.28
CA ILE A 16 15.45 -2.28 -8.98
C ILE A 16 16.42 -3.46 -8.77
N SER A 17 16.58 -4.31 -9.78
CA SER A 17 17.48 -5.47 -9.75
C SER A 17 18.96 -5.08 -9.60
N GLU A 18 19.41 -4.03 -10.29
CA GLU A 18 20.77 -3.47 -10.16
C GLU A 18 21.10 -2.99 -8.73
N ARG A 19 20.07 -2.69 -7.92
CA ARG A 19 20.20 -2.33 -6.50
C ARG A 19 20.10 -3.55 -5.55
N GLY A 20 20.00 -4.77 -6.09
CA GLY A 20 19.91 -6.00 -5.31
C GLY A 20 18.51 -6.32 -4.77
N PHE A 21 17.46 -5.70 -5.31
CA PHE A 21 16.08 -5.96 -4.92
C PHE A 21 15.33 -6.79 -5.97
N GLU A 22 14.35 -7.56 -5.52
CA GLU A 22 13.43 -8.31 -6.39
C GLU A 22 12.03 -7.69 -6.33
N VAL A 23 11.35 -7.66 -7.47
CA VAL A 23 9.94 -7.24 -7.54
C VAL A 23 9.04 -8.46 -7.37
N ILE A 24 8.33 -8.51 -6.25
CA ILE A 24 7.32 -9.54 -6.00
C ILE A 24 5.95 -9.02 -6.45
N PHE A 25 5.30 -9.75 -7.37
CA PHE A 25 3.94 -9.46 -7.81
C PHE A 25 2.92 -10.24 -6.98
N ASN A 26 1.79 -9.58 -6.71
CA ASN A 26 0.69 -10.20 -5.98
C ASN A 26 -0.12 -11.09 -6.92
N ALA A 27 -0.85 -12.06 -6.36
CA ALA A 27 -1.85 -12.78 -7.11
C ALA A 27 -2.89 -11.80 -7.70
N PRO A 28 -3.39 -12.02 -8.93
CA PRO A 28 -4.41 -11.17 -9.54
C PRO A 28 -5.63 -11.01 -8.62
N TYR A 29 -6.22 -9.80 -8.61
CA TYR A 29 -7.42 -9.45 -7.85
C TYR A 29 -7.34 -9.77 -6.34
N SER A 30 -6.13 -9.80 -5.76
CA SER A 30 -5.89 -10.15 -4.35
C SER A 30 -5.33 -8.97 -3.55
N PRO A 31 -6.10 -7.87 -3.35
CA PRO A 31 -5.64 -6.69 -2.62
C PRO A 31 -5.23 -6.98 -1.17
N GLN A 32 -5.83 -8.00 -0.54
CA GLN A 32 -5.48 -8.49 0.79
C GLN A 32 -4.03 -9.01 0.92
N LEU A 33 -3.38 -9.30 -0.22
CA LEU A 33 -1.96 -9.65 -0.27
C LEU A 33 -1.06 -8.42 -0.43
N ASN A 34 -1.60 -7.20 -0.41
CA ASN A 34 -0.86 -5.95 -0.51
C ASN A 34 -1.01 -5.11 0.78
N PRO A 35 0.01 -5.01 1.63
CA PRO A 35 -0.11 -4.36 2.93
C PRO A 35 -0.31 -2.83 2.81
N ILE A 36 0.00 -2.24 1.63
CA ILE A 36 -0.26 -0.83 1.37
C ILE A 36 -1.76 -0.49 1.39
N GLU A 37 -2.66 -1.46 1.17
CA GLU A 37 -4.11 -1.22 1.22
C GLU A 37 -4.59 -0.85 2.63
N GLU A 38 -3.97 -1.44 3.66
CA GLU A 38 -4.20 -1.07 5.06
C GLU A 38 -3.60 0.31 5.37
N VAL A 39 -2.44 0.64 4.80
CA VAL A 39 -1.83 1.98 4.91
C VAL A 39 -2.74 3.05 4.30
N PHE A 40 -3.30 2.81 3.11
CA PHE A 40 -4.26 3.73 2.49
C PHE A 40 -5.56 3.82 3.29
N SER A 41 -6.00 2.74 3.90
CA SER A 41 -7.19 2.75 4.78
C SER A 41 -6.96 3.62 6.01
N LEU A 42 -5.79 3.53 6.65
CA LEU A 42 -5.39 4.42 7.75
C LEU A 42 -5.28 5.88 7.29
N ALA A 43 -4.65 6.15 6.14
CA ALA A 43 -4.52 7.50 5.61
C ALA A 43 -5.90 8.14 5.34
N LYS A 44 -6.84 7.39 4.73
CA LYS A 44 -8.23 7.82 4.53
C LYS A 44 -8.95 8.08 5.85
N GLN A 45 -8.73 7.22 6.86
CA GLN A 45 -9.31 7.41 8.19
C GLN A 45 -8.83 8.72 8.81
N ARG A 46 -7.52 8.99 8.79
CA ARG A 46 -6.93 10.24 9.29
C ARG A 46 -7.48 11.46 8.57
N TYR A 47 -7.56 11.40 7.24
CA TYR A 47 -8.12 12.49 6.43
C TYR A 47 -9.58 12.80 6.81
N ARG A 48 -10.41 11.77 7.04
CA ARG A 48 -11.81 11.93 7.46
C ARG A 48 -11.97 12.61 8.83
N CYS A 49 -10.94 12.63 9.67
CA CYS A 49 -10.94 13.32 10.96
C CYS A 49 -10.61 14.82 10.85
N ILE A 50 -10.04 15.28 9.72
CA ILE A 50 -9.63 16.68 9.55
C ILE A 50 -10.87 17.57 9.37
N ARG A 51 -10.90 18.69 10.11
CA ARG A 51 -11.91 19.74 9.97
C ARG A 51 -11.21 21.13 9.98
N PRO A 52 -11.62 22.07 9.10
CA PRO A 52 -12.60 21.90 8.02
C PRO A 52 -12.11 20.93 6.94
N LEU A 53 -13.03 20.41 6.11
CA LEU A 53 -12.63 19.66 4.93
C LEU A 53 -11.93 20.58 3.94
N ALA A 54 -10.95 20.07 3.21
CA ALA A 54 -10.30 20.82 2.14
C ALA A 54 -11.33 21.23 1.08
N ASP A 55 -11.37 22.53 0.78
CA ASP A 55 -12.19 23.13 -0.27
C ASP A 55 -11.41 23.36 -1.56
N THR A 56 -10.08 23.23 -1.52
CA THR A 56 -9.19 23.31 -2.67
C THR A 56 -8.27 22.10 -2.78
N ARG A 57 -7.77 21.86 -3.99
CA ARG A 57 -6.79 20.81 -4.27
C ARG A 57 -5.48 21.02 -3.52
N ASP A 58 -5.04 22.27 -3.38
CA ASP A 58 -3.78 22.58 -2.71
C ASP A 58 -3.85 22.29 -1.21
N ILE A 59 -4.97 22.63 -0.57
CA ILE A 59 -5.22 22.29 0.84
C ILE A 59 -5.33 20.76 1.00
N MET A 60 -6.05 20.07 0.10
CA MET A 60 -6.11 18.61 0.13
C MET A 60 -4.72 17.98 0.01
N ARG A 61 -3.87 18.48 -0.90
CA ARG A 61 -2.49 18.02 -1.06
C ARG A 61 -1.68 18.24 0.22
N GLN A 62 -1.83 19.39 0.87
CA GLN A 62 -1.16 19.68 2.14
C GLN A 62 -1.59 18.68 3.23
N TYR A 63 -2.90 18.46 3.41
CA TYR A 63 -3.40 17.49 4.40
C TYR A 63 -2.92 16.08 4.14
N VAL A 64 -2.95 15.63 2.88
CA VAL A 64 -2.43 14.30 2.52
C VAL A 64 -0.93 14.22 2.81
N HIS A 65 -0.15 15.25 2.47
CA HIS A 65 1.28 15.29 2.78
C HIS A 65 1.56 15.20 4.29
N GLU A 66 0.83 15.96 5.11
CA GLU A 66 0.95 15.92 6.57
C GLU A 66 0.58 14.53 7.14
N ILE A 67 -0.50 13.92 6.64
CA ILE A 67 -0.90 12.56 7.02
C ILE A 67 0.20 11.56 6.72
N PHE A 68 0.75 11.57 5.50
CA PHE A 68 1.78 10.63 5.08
C PHE A 68 3.11 10.84 5.82
N ASN A 69 3.46 12.08 6.17
CA ASN A 69 4.61 12.32 7.04
C ASN A 69 4.40 11.74 8.44
N GLY A 70 3.18 11.83 8.97
CA GLY A 70 2.83 11.17 10.24
C GLY A 70 2.83 9.64 10.18
N LEU A 71 2.74 9.04 8.99
CA LEU A 71 2.80 7.57 8.83
C LEU A 71 4.19 7.00 9.13
N PHE A 72 5.26 7.77 8.98
CA PHE A 72 6.63 7.28 9.23
C PHE A 72 6.90 6.92 10.70
N THR A 73 6.10 7.43 11.64
CA THR A 73 6.21 7.09 13.06
C THR A 73 5.28 5.96 13.49
N ASP A 74 4.43 5.48 12.59
CA ASP A 74 3.53 4.36 12.90
C ASP A 74 4.24 3.02 12.77
N ASN A 75 3.75 2.04 13.53
CA ASN A 75 4.18 0.67 13.42
C ASN A 75 3.24 -0.12 12.49
N PHE A 76 3.77 -0.64 11.39
CA PHE A 76 3.01 -1.42 10.39
C PHE A 76 3.21 -2.94 10.49
N THR A 77 3.86 -3.46 11.53
CA THR A 77 4.08 -4.91 11.70
C THR A 77 2.78 -5.69 11.67
N ALA A 78 1.70 -5.14 12.23
CA ALA A 78 0.38 -5.79 12.21
C ALA A 78 -0.16 -5.99 10.78
N TYR A 79 0.13 -5.07 9.85
CA TYR A 79 -0.38 -5.14 8.47
C TYR A 79 0.35 -6.24 7.69
N LEU A 80 1.64 -6.41 7.95
CA LEU A 80 2.41 -7.54 7.40
C LEU A 80 1.93 -8.88 7.97
N ALA A 81 1.56 -8.93 9.26
CA ALA A 81 1.00 -10.12 9.88
C ALA A 81 -0.36 -10.49 9.26
N HIS A 82 -1.26 -9.52 9.09
CA HIS A 82 -2.54 -9.71 8.40
C HIS A 82 -2.37 -10.20 6.96
N MET A 83 -1.49 -9.56 6.18
CA MET A 83 -1.16 -10.02 4.82
C MET A 83 -0.72 -11.49 4.82
N ARG A 84 0.10 -11.89 5.79
CA ARG A 84 0.58 -13.27 5.91
C ARG A 84 -0.55 -14.25 6.18
N GLU A 85 -1.55 -13.89 6.99
CA GLU A 85 -2.73 -14.74 7.22
C GLU A 85 -3.49 -15.02 5.91
N TRP A 86 -3.69 -14.00 5.08
CA TRP A 86 -4.30 -14.17 3.76
C TRP A 86 -3.45 -15.04 2.82
N ALA A 87 -2.13 -14.87 2.86
CA ALA A 87 -1.23 -15.70 2.07
C ALA A 87 -1.31 -17.18 2.47
N VAL A 88 -1.41 -17.48 3.77
CA VAL A 88 -1.59 -18.86 4.28
C VAL A 88 -2.92 -19.45 3.81
N LYS A 89 -4.01 -18.69 3.88
CA LYS A 89 -5.32 -19.13 3.34
C LYS A 89 -5.23 -19.47 1.85
N GLY A 90 -4.53 -18.64 1.08
CA GLY A 90 -4.25 -18.88 -0.34
C GLY A 90 -3.48 -20.17 -0.61
N ILE A 91 -2.43 -20.43 0.17
CA ILE A 91 -1.63 -21.67 0.06
C ILE A 91 -2.51 -22.90 0.38
N ASN A 92 -3.37 -22.79 1.39
CA ASN A 92 -4.26 -23.87 1.82
C ASN A 92 -5.48 -24.05 0.91
N ARG A 93 -5.67 -23.20 -0.11
CA ARG A 93 -6.86 -23.19 -0.98
C ARG A 93 -8.16 -22.99 -0.21
N GLU A 94 -8.09 -22.25 0.88
CA GLU A 94 -9.28 -21.79 1.59
C GLU A 94 -9.99 -20.72 0.74
N VAL A 95 -11.27 -20.47 1.01
CA VAL A 95 -12.01 -19.38 0.36
C VAL A 95 -11.64 -18.06 1.06
N PHE A 96 -11.24 -17.06 0.30
CA PHE A 96 -10.96 -15.70 0.76
C PHE A 96 -11.16 -14.67 -0.34
#